data_AF-A0A543DSM4-F1
#
_entry.id   AF-A0A543DSM4-F1
#
_cell.length_a   1.000
_cell.length_b   1.000
_cell.length_c   1.000
_cell.angle_alpha   90.00
_cell.angle_beta   90.00
_cell.angle_gamma   90.00
#
_symmetry.space_group_name_H-M   'P 1'
#
loop_
_entity.id
_entity.type
_entity.pdbx_description
1 polymer ?
#
loop_
_entity_poly.entity_id
_entity_poly.type
_entity_poly.pdbx_seq_one_letter_code
_entity_poly.pdbx_strand_id
1 'polypeptide(L)'
;MGHARSLKRIAAWSAASLIALCVCAWLWSLRSPTVHDPLGDEPGETWVKGRGYSHAVRLMDSGRYAMQTQCDICAAPLQSGTWTRQDSTLVLRHASGSVAMELVPVTVMGCEALARRGEQNVRAPGSVYFKRDDRCADAF
;
A
#
# COMPACT_ATOMS: atom_id res chain seq x y z
N MET A 1 -5.21 -66.38 9.35
CA MET A 1 -4.41 -65.45 8.51
C MET A 1 -5.23 -64.25 7.97
N GLY A 2 -6.14 -63.64 8.77
CA GLY A 2 -7.03 -62.56 8.32
C GLY A 2 -6.71 -61.15 8.85
N HIS A 3 -6.09 -61.03 10.04
CA HIS A 3 -5.89 -59.73 10.69
C HIS A 3 -4.69 -58.91 10.16
N ALA A 4 -3.63 -59.55 9.70
CA ALA A 4 -2.43 -58.85 9.21
C ALA A 4 -2.65 -58.07 7.89
N ARG A 5 -3.64 -58.47 7.06
CA ARG A 5 -4.00 -57.75 5.83
C ARG A 5 -4.86 -56.52 6.10
N SER A 6 -5.63 -56.51 7.19
CA SER A 6 -6.49 -55.39 7.60
C SER A 6 -5.66 -54.21 8.13
N LEU A 7 -4.69 -54.50 9.01
CA LEU A 7 -3.81 -53.47 9.61
C LEU A 7 -2.94 -52.75 8.57
N LYS A 8 -2.41 -53.47 7.56
CA LYS A 8 -1.64 -52.87 6.46
C LYS A 8 -2.47 -51.91 5.60
N ARG A 9 -3.75 -52.23 5.40
CA ARG A 9 -4.68 -51.34 4.69
C ARG A 9 -4.93 -50.09 5.52
N ILE A 10 -5.28 -50.21 6.79
CA ILE A 10 -5.56 -49.07 7.68
C ILE A 10 -4.36 -48.11 7.78
N ALA A 11 -3.14 -48.64 7.89
CA ALA A 11 -1.91 -47.84 7.88
C ALA A 11 -1.70 -47.08 6.56
N ALA A 12 -1.99 -47.73 5.41
CA ALA A 12 -1.89 -47.08 4.10
C ALA A 12 -2.93 -45.97 3.91
N TRP A 13 -4.18 -46.16 4.37
CA TRP A 13 -5.21 -45.12 4.35
C TRP A 13 -4.87 -43.93 5.24
N SER A 14 -4.25 -44.19 6.40
CA SER A 14 -3.81 -43.15 7.33
C SER A 14 -2.66 -42.32 6.75
N ALA A 15 -1.69 -42.98 6.13
CA ALA A 15 -0.58 -42.31 5.45
C ALA A 15 -1.06 -41.47 4.25
N ALA A 16 -1.98 -41.99 3.43
CA ALA A 16 -2.57 -41.25 2.32
C ALA A 16 -3.34 -40.00 2.79
N SER A 17 -4.06 -40.11 3.91
CA SER A 17 -4.82 -38.99 4.49
C SER A 17 -3.89 -37.90 5.05
N LEU A 18 -2.78 -38.28 5.70
CA LEU A 18 -1.75 -37.35 6.17
C LEU A 18 -1.07 -36.62 5.01
N ILE A 19 -0.75 -37.33 3.93
CA ILE A 19 -0.17 -36.72 2.72
C ILE A 19 -1.16 -35.72 2.11
N ALA A 20 -2.43 -36.10 1.97
CA ALA A 20 -3.47 -35.21 1.46
C ALA A 20 -3.63 -33.94 2.31
N LEU A 21 -3.64 -34.07 3.64
CA LEU A 21 -3.69 -32.92 4.56
C LEU A 21 -2.46 -32.02 4.44
N CYS A 22 -1.26 -32.60 4.33
CA CYS A 22 -0.04 -31.82 4.15
C CYS A 22 -0.05 -31.05 2.82
N VAL A 23 -0.52 -31.67 1.74
CA VAL A 23 -0.65 -31.03 0.42
C VAL A 23 -1.68 -29.90 0.46
N CYS A 24 -2.84 -30.11 1.10
CA CYS A 24 -3.85 -29.08 1.26
C CYS A 24 -3.34 -27.88 2.09
N ALA A 25 -2.61 -28.14 3.18
CA ALA A 25 -2.00 -27.09 4.00
C ALA A 25 -0.92 -26.30 3.25
N TRP A 26 -0.10 -26.99 2.45
CA TRP A 26 0.90 -26.35 1.58
C TRP A 26 0.26 -25.48 0.50
N LEU A 27 -0.78 -25.98 -0.18
CA LEU A 27 -1.51 -25.22 -1.20
C LEU A 27 -2.23 -24.00 -0.61
N TRP A 28 -2.74 -24.10 0.63
CA TRP A 28 -3.30 -22.95 1.36
C TRP A 28 -2.23 -21.93 1.76
N SER A 29 -1.03 -22.38 2.17
CA SER A 29 0.06 -21.49 2.56
C SER A 29 0.64 -20.71 1.36
N LEU A 30 0.72 -21.35 0.19
CA LEU A 30 1.07 -20.70 -1.09
C LEU A 30 0.01 -19.68 -1.54
N ARG A 31 -1.23 -19.83 -1.06
CA ARG A 31 -2.31 -18.87 -1.25
C ARG A 31 -2.39 -17.92 -0.05
N SER A 32 -1.23 -17.44 0.42
CA SER A 32 -1.23 -16.21 1.18
C SER A 32 -1.85 -15.15 0.28
N PRO A 33 -2.94 -14.47 0.69
CA PRO A 33 -3.34 -13.27 -0.02
C PRO A 33 -2.12 -12.37 0.07
N THR A 34 -1.46 -12.10 -1.07
CA THR A 34 -0.54 -10.98 -1.12
C THR A 34 -1.36 -9.82 -0.59
N VAL A 35 -0.93 -9.23 0.54
CA VAL A 35 -1.51 -7.99 1.02
C VAL A 35 -1.25 -7.02 -0.11
N HIS A 36 -2.21 -6.89 -1.03
CA HIS A 36 -2.14 -5.97 -2.14
C HIS A 36 -2.00 -4.60 -1.48
N ASP A 37 -0.82 -3.99 -1.57
CA ASP A 37 -0.71 -2.58 -1.25
C ASP A 37 -1.71 -1.88 -2.17
N PRO A 38 -2.77 -1.23 -1.65
CA PRO A 38 -3.72 -0.56 -2.51
C PRO A 38 -3.05 0.52 -3.37
N LEU A 39 -1.88 1.03 -2.96
CA LEU A 39 -1.07 1.97 -3.72
C LEU A 39 -0.13 1.30 -4.74
N GLY A 40 -0.07 -0.03 -4.76
CA GLY A 40 0.75 -0.83 -5.66
C GLY A 40 2.16 -1.12 -5.14
N ASP A 41 2.78 -2.14 -5.73
CA ASP A 41 4.08 -2.68 -5.32
C ASP A 41 5.26 -2.15 -6.17
N GLU A 42 4.99 -1.25 -7.13
CA GLU A 42 6.03 -0.66 -7.98
C GLU A 42 7.02 0.21 -7.16
N PRO A 43 8.33 0.22 -7.50
CA PRO A 43 9.31 1.11 -6.88
C PRO A 43 8.90 2.59 -6.95
N GLY A 44 9.19 3.33 -5.88
CA GLY A 44 8.89 4.76 -5.78
C GLY A 44 8.87 5.28 -4.36
N GLU A 45 8.38 6.51 -4.21
CA GLU A 45 8.28 7.21 -2.93
C GLU A 45 6.84 7.24 -2.43
N THR A 46 6.64 6.98 -1.13
CA THR A 46 5.33 7.16 -0.50
C THR A 46 5.34 8.34 0.45
N TRP A 47 4.34 9.20 0.32
CA TRP A 47 4.15 10.38 1.13
C TRP A 47 2.79 10.30 1.83
N VAL A 48 2.78 10.60 3.13
CA VAL A 48 1.68 10.25 4.04
C VAL A 48 1.29 11.47 4.86
N LYS A 49 -0.01 11.63 5.12
CA LYS A 49 -0.58 12.78 5.81
C LYS A 49 -1.40 12.29 7.00
N GLY A 50 -1.06 12.79 8.19
CA GLY A 50 -1.66 12.44 9.48
C GLY A 50 -1.28 11.04 10.02
N ARG A 51 -1.63 10.77 11.28
CA ARG A 51 -1.42 9.44 11.90
C ARG A 51 -2.24 8.38 11.22
N GLY A 52 -1.63 7.20 11.06
CA GLY A 52 -2.32 6.00 10.57
C GLY A 52 -2.42 5.90 9.05
N TYR A 53 -1.63 6.68 8.31
CA TYR A 53 -1.54 6.58 6.84
C TYR A 53 -2.87 6.82 6.11
N SER A 54 -3.79 7.53 6.75
CA SER A 54 -5.15 7.75 6.26
C SER A 54 -5.19 8.50 4.94
N HIS A 55 -4.18 9.34 4.66
CA HIS A 55 -3.96 9.90 3.35
C HIS A 55 -2.56 9.55 2.89
N ALA A 56 -2.46 8.83 1.78
CA ALA A 56 -1.18 8.40 1.23
C ALA A 56 -1.16 8.63 -0.27
N VAL A 57 -0.05 9.17 -0.76
CA VAL A 57 0.25 9.30 -2.18
C VAL A 57 1.56 8.58 -2.46
N ARG A 58 1.52 7.64 -3.40
CA ARG A 58 2.69 6.93 -3.90
C ARG A 58 3.04 7.46 -5.28
N LEU A 59 4.28 7.91 -5.42
CA LEU A 59 4.86 8.40 -6.66
C LEU A 59 5.83 7.33 -7.18
N MET A 60 5.41 6.57 -8.18
CA MET A 60 6.20 5.47 -8.74
C MET A 60 7.27 5.99 -9.69
N ASP A 61 8.41 5.30 -9.75
CA ASP A 61 9.54 5.66 -10.63
C ASP A 61 9.14 5.58 -12.12
N SER A 62 8.08 4.82 -12.44
CA SER A 62 7.46 4.75 -13.77
C SER A 62 6.76 6.05 -14.21
N GLY A 63 6.67 7.06 -13.34
CA GLY A 63 5.91 8.29 -13.58
C GLY A 63 4.41 8.13 -13.32
N ARG A 64 3.98 7.00 -12.76
CA ARG A 64 2.60 6.78 -12.31
C ARG A 64 2.42 7.20 -10.86
N TYR A 65 1.23 7.63 -10.48
CA TYR A 65 0.89 7.79 -9.07
C TYR A 65 -0.33 6.96 -8.69
N ALA A 66 -0.39 6.59 -7.41
CA ALA A 66 -1.58 6.09 -6.75
C ALA A 66 -1.80 6.92 -5.49
N MET A 67 -3.05 7.27 -5.20
CA MET A 67 -3.42 8.05 -4.03
C MET A 67 -4.63 7.44 -3.35
N GLN A 68 -4.48 7.21 -2.05
CA GLN A 68 -5.55 6.83 -1.15
C GLN A 68 -5.93 8.03 -0.30
N THR A 69 -7.21 8.41 -0.35
CA THR A 69 -7.79 9.39 0.55
C THR A 69 -8.77 8.67 1.45
N GLN A 70 -8.46 8.47 2.72
CA GLN A 70 -9.41 7.86 3.64
C GLN A 70 -10.57 8.83 3.88
N CYS A 71 -11.77 8.32 3.65
CA CYS A 71 -13.00 8.87 4.18
C CYS A 71 -13.57 7.80 5.09
N ASP A 72 -13.69 8.08 6.40
CA ASP A 72 -14.18 7.10 7.38
C ASP A 72 -15.61 6.61 7.10
N ILE A 73 -16.34 7.32 6.24
CA ILE A 73 -17.75 7.10 5.89
C ILE A 73 -17.92 6.71 4.42
N CYS A 74 -16.84 6.65 3.63
CA CYS A 74 -16.90 6.42 2.19
C CYS A 74 -15.91 5.33 1.78
N ALA A 75 -16.32 4.44 0.87
CA ALA A 75 -15.37 3.71 0.04
C ALA A 75 -14.71 4.71 -0.92
N ALA A 76 -13.68 5.41 -0.46
CA ALA A 76 -12.99 6.38 -1.30
C ALA A 76 -12.20 5.63 -2.38
N PRO A 77 -12.46 5.88 -3.67
CA PRO A 77 -11.78 5.19 -4.74
C PRO A 77 -10.30 5.54 -4.72
N LEU A 78 -9.44 4.54 -4.95
CA LEU A 78 -8.04 4.77 -5.24
C LEU A 78 -7.93 5.67 -6.47
N GLN A 79 -7.33 6.85 -6.31
CA GLN A 79 -7.06 7.72 -7.44
C GLN A 79 -5.72 7.33 -8.05
N SER A 80 -5.64 7.34 -9.38
CA SER A 80 -4.39 7.04 -10.08
C SER A 80 -4.27 7.85 -11.36
N GLY A 81 -3.04 7.93 -11.86
CA GLY A 81 -2.71 8.65 -13.06
C GLY A 81 -1.20 8.79 -13.23
N THR A 82 -0.76 9.90 -13.79
CA THR A 82 0.67 10.21 -13.98
C THR A 82 1.11 11.36 -13.08
N TRP A 83 2.37 11.37 -12.69
CA TRP A 83 2.98 12.51 -12.04
C TRP A 83 4.20 12.98 -12.83
N THR A 84 4.47 14.27 -12.76
CA THR A 84 5.66 14.89 -13.34
C THR A 84 6.22 15.90 -12.37
N ARG A 85 7.53 16.13 -12.41
CA ARG A 85 8.14 17.25 -11.72
C ARG A 85 8.24 18.44 -12.68
N GLN A 86 7.64 19.56 -12.29
CA GLN A 86 7.70 20.85 -12.98
C GLN A 86 8.33 21.85 -12.03
N ASP A 87 9.58 22.24 -12.27
CA ASP A 87 10.40 22.97 -11.32
C ASP A 87 10.44 22.26 -9.94
N SER A 88 10.05 22.95 -8.88
CA SER A 88 9.92 22.38 -7.54
C SER A 88 8.54 21.74 -7.29
N THR A 89 7.63 21.72 -8.26
CA THR A 89 6.25 21.25 -8.08
C THR A 89 6.10 19.83 -8.61
N LEU A 90 5.45 18.95 -7.84
CA LEU A 90 5.00 17.65 -8.34
C LEU A 90 3.55 17.80 -8.81
N VAL A 91 3.33 17.60 -10.10
CA VAL A 91 2.02 17.77 -10.74
C VAL A 91 1.45 16.39 -11.04
N LEU A 92 0.35 16.04 -10.38
CA LEU A 92 -0.40 14.80 -10.54
C LEU A 92 -1.54 15.03 -11.52
N ARG A 93 -1.70 14.15 -12.50
CA ARG A 93 -2.71 14.24 -13.55
C ARG A 93 -3.51 12.96 -13.63
N HIS A 94 -4.82 13.10 -13.75
CA HIS A 94 -5.69 11.97 -14.05
C HIS A 94 -5.34 11.38 -15.43
N ALA A 95 -5.82 10.17 -15.72
CA ALA A 95 -5.67 9.55 -17.04
C ALA A 95 -6.25 10.41 -18.19
N SER A 96 -7.21 11.29 -17.90
CA SER A 96 -7.76 12.28 -18.84
C SER A 96 -6.80 13.43 -19.18
N GLY A 97 -5.68 13.56 -18.47
CA GLY A 97 -4.71 14.65 -18.61
C GLY A 97 -5.00 15.89 -17.76
N SER A 98 -6.17 16.00 -17.13
CA SER A 98 -6.48 17.09 -16.22
C SER A 98 -5.64 17.01 -14.94
N VAL A 99 -5.30 18.18 -14.39
CA VAL A 99 -4.56 18.27 -13.12
C VAL A 99 -5.45 17.78 -11.98
N ALA A 100 -5.01 16.73 -11.31
CA ALA A 100 -5.65 16.19 -10.10
C ALA A 100 -5.19 16.96 -8.86
N MET A 101 -3.87 17.17 -8.75
CA MET A 101 -3.25 17.80 -7.60
C MET A 101 -1.89 18.37 -7.96
N GLU A 102 -1.51 19.47 -7.31
CA GLU A 102 -0.15 20.00 -7.35
C GLU A 102 0.40 20.00 -5.94
N LEU A 103 1.55 19.36 -5.76
CA LEU A 103 2.25 19.26 -4.49
C LEU A 103 3.52 20.10 -4.57
N VAL A 104 3.72 20.97 -3.58
CA VAL A 104 4.88 21.84 -3.48
C VAL A 104 5.66 21.54 -2.20
N PRO A 105 7.00 21.60 -2.24
CA PRO A 105 7.83 21.38 -1.07
C PRO A 105 7.60 22.50 -0.06
N VAL A 106 7.51 22.12 1.21
CA VAL A 106 7.43 23.00 2.36
C VAL A 106 8.29 22.44 3.49
N THR A 107 8.57 23.27 4.48
CA THR A 107 9.23 22.85 5.71
C THR A 107 8.29 23.08 6.89
N VAL A 108 7.99 22.01 7.63
CA VAL A 108 7.14 22.08 8.84
C VAL A 108 7.97 21.59 10.02
N MET A 109 8.22 22.48 10.98
CA MET A 109 9.00 22.17 12.20
C MET A 109 10.37 21.52 11.90
N GLY A 110 11.03 21.93 10.81
CA GLY A 110 12.32 21.40 10.38
C GLY A 110 12.26 20.09 9.59
N CYS A 111 11.06 19.59 9.29
CA CYS A 111 10.83 18.42 8.45
C CYS A 111 10.48 18.84 7.01
N GLU A 112 11.06 18.16 6.03
CA GLU A 112 10.63 18.26 4.64
C GLU A 112 9.25 17.62 4.48
N ALA A 113 8.36 18.32 3.78
CA ALA A 113 7.02 17.85 3.51
C ALA A 113 6.54 18.39 2.16
N LEU A 114 5.44 17.82 1.67
CA LEU A 114 4.71 18.31 0.52
C LEU A 114 3.37 18.90 0.99
N ALA A 115 3.06 20.11 0.56
CA ALA A 115 1.75 20.71 0.73
C ALA A 115 1.04 20.76 -0.61
N ARG A 116 -0.30 20.66 -0.61
CA ARG A 116 -1.06 21.00 -1.81
C ARG A 116 -0.86 22.48 -2.14
N ARG A 117 -0.72 22.82 -3.43
CA ARG A 117 -0.66 24.22 -3.85
C ARG A 117 -1.91 24.97 -3.34
N GLY A 118 -1.69 26.08 -2.65
CA GLY A 118 -2.73 26.88 -1.97
C GLY A 118 -2.89 26.58 -0.48
N GLU A 119 -2.37 25.43 0.00
CA GLU A 119 -2.46 25.00 1.41
C GLU A 119 -1.12 25.14 2.16
N GLN A 120 -0.14 25.84 1.59
CA GLN A 120 1.24 25.89 2.12
C GLN A 120 1.35 26.60 3.48
N ASN A 121 0.41 27.50 3.79
CA ASN A 121 0.42 28.28 5.03
C ASN A 121 -0.12 27.51 6.23
N VAL A 122 -0.73 26.34 6.01
CA VAL A 122 -1.31 25.54 7.08
C VAL A 122 -0.17 24.74 7.74
N ARG A 123 0.30 25.24 8.89
CA ARG A 123 1.32 24.57 9.73
C ARG A 123 0.74 23.44 10.58
N ALA A 124 -0.33 22.79 10.10
CA ALA A 124 -0.89 21.64 10.77
C ALA A 124 -0.22 20.38 10.18
N PRO A 125 0.29 19.46 11.00
CA PRO A 125 0.85 18.22 10.47
C PRO A 125 -0.17 17.40 9.66
N GLY A 126 -1.46 17.52 10.01
CA GLY A 126 -2.57 16.92 9.27
C GLY A 126 -2.93 17.64 7.97
N SER A 127 -2.19 18.66 7.50
CA SER A 127 -2.42 19.32 6.20
C SER A 127 -1.33 19.07 5.15
N VAL A 128 -0.19 18.49 5.55
CA VAL A 128 0.96 18.23 4.67
C VAL A 128 1.26 16.73 4.61
N TYR A 129 2.00 16.33 3.57
CA TYR A 129 2.48 14.96 3.39
C TYR A 129 3.95 14.87 3.78
N PHE A 130 4.29 13.98 4.70
CA PHE A 130 5.66 13.63 5.04
C PHE A 130 6.07 12.36 4.30
N LYS A 131 7.35 12.21 3.98
CA LYS A 131 7.84 10.97 3.36
C LYS A 131 7.71 9.83 4.38
N ARG A 132 7.11 8.70 3.97
CA ARG A 132 6.76 7.56 4.85
C ARG A 132 7.95 7.05 5.65
N ASP A 133 9.11 6.99 5.03
CA ASP A 133 10.33 6.42 5.64
C ASP A 133 11.13 7.46 6.44
N ASP A 134 10.66 8.72 6.51
CA ASP A 134 11.29 9.74 7.34
C ASP A 134 10.71 9.71 8.75
N ARG A 135 11.58 9.90 9.74
CA ARG A 135 11.22 10.06 11.18
C ARG A 135 10.12 11.10 11.44
N CYS A 136 9.91 12.02 10.51
CA CYS A 136 8.90 13.06 10.58
C CYS A 136 7.49 12.54 10.35
N ALA A 137 7.31 11.44 9.60
CA ALA A 137 5.99 10.84 9.40
C ALA A 137 5.42 10.23 10.69
N ASP A 138 6.26 9.69 11.57
CA ASP A 138 5.85 9.08 12.84
C ASP A 138 5.60 10.11 13.96
N ALA A 139 6.19 11.30 13.83
CA ALA A 139 6.12 12.34 14.85
C ALA A 139 4.72 12.98 14.95
N PHE A 140 3.87 12.81 13.94
CA PHE A 140 2.66 13.59 13.75
C PHE A 140 1.42 12.78 13.47
#